data_AF-A0A7S4HZR4-F1
#
_entry.id   AF-A0A7S4HZR4-F1
#
_cell.length_a   1.000
_cell.length_b   1.000
_cell.length_c   1.000
_cell.angle_alpha   90.00
_cell.angle_beta   90.00
_cell.angle_gamma   90.00
#
_symmetry.space_group_name_H-M   'P 1'
#
loop_
_entity.id
_entity.type
_entity.pdbx_description
1 polymer ?
#
loop_
_entity_poly.entity_id
_entity_poly.type
_entity_poly.pdbx_seq_one_letter_code
_entity_poly.pdbx_strand_id
1 'polypeptide(L)'
;TMSAIFFLLVFGVLLPTVLAVTDPRWIIPCFSENCTRWTDTNGDRIEAHGAGMLLHEDRWYWYGESKKIFDQDHRVWSSEGINCYSSTDLSGPWISHGTVLSGEDIVRAGPLPGNVTPPYIIERPKVLHNENTGAFV
;
A
#
# COMPACT_ATOMS: atom_id res chain seq x y z
N THR A 1 5.29 -44.29 -62.14
CA THR A 1 5.42 -44.96 -60.82
C THR A 1 6.24 -44.06 -59.91
N MET A 2 6.03 -44.14 -58.59
CA MET A 2 6.48 -43.22 -57.51
C MET A 2 5.44 -42.13 -57.17
N SER A 3 4.49 -42.39 -56.28
CA SER A 3 4.54 -42.57 -54.80
C SER A 3 4.48 -41.23 -54.07
N ALA A 4 3.28 -40.95 -53.56
CA ALA A 4 2.97 -39.84 -52.66
C ALA A 4 3.62 -40.03 -51.30
N ILE A 5 4.18 -38.97 -50.72
CA ILE A 5 4.54 -38.89 -49.32
C ILE A 5 3.91 -37.58 -48.78
N PHE A 6 2.82 -37.72 -48.06
CA PHE A 6 2.23 -36.66 -47.26
C PHE A 6 3.03 -36.54 -45.95
N PHE A 7 3.79 -35.46 -45.78
CA PHE A 7 4.35 -35.09 -44.48
C PHE A 7 3.30 -34.28 -43.72
N LEU A 8 2.67 -34.89 -42.72
CA LEU A 8 1.80 -34.19 -41.78
C LEU A 8 2.70 -33.53 -40.71
N LEU A 9 2.95 -32.23 -40.83
CA LEU A 9 3.61 -31.44 -39.78
C LEU A 9 2.58 -31.08 -38.71
N VAL A 10 2.60 -31.79 -37.59
CA VAL A 10 1.84 -31.42 -36.39
C VAL A 10 2.61 -30.31 -35.69
N PHE A 11 2.17 -29.06 -35.83
CA PHE A 11 2.63 -27.95 -35.00
C PHE A 11 2.07 -28.11 -33.59
N GLY A 12 2.84 -28.73 -32.70
CA GLY A 12 2.56 -28.73 -31.27
C GLY A 12 2.72 -27.32 -30.72
N VAL A 13 1.62 -26.62 -30.46
CA VAL A 13 1.62 -25.39 -29.68
C VAL A 13 1.75 -25.78 -28.21
N LEU A 14 2.99 -25.83 -27.72
CA LEU A 14 3.27 -25.86 -26.30
C LEU A 14 2.91 -24.47 -25.74
N LEU A 15 1.66 -24.29 -25.34
CA LEU A 15 1.31 -23.20 -24.43
C LEU A 15 2.06 -23.47 -23.12
N PRO A 16 2.98 -22.61 -22.66
CA PRO A 16 3.49 -22.74 -21.32
C PRO A 16 2.30 -22.52 -20.39
N THR A 17 1.85 -23.59 -19.75
CA THR A 17 0.98 -23.49 -18.58
C THR A 17 1.79 -22.77 -17.53
N VAL A 18 1.62 -21.45 -17.46
CA VAL A 18 2.02 -20.67 -16.29
C VAL A 18 1.17 -21.22 -15.16
N LEU A 19 1.75 -22.09 -14.35
CA LEU A 19 1.21 -22.43 -13.04
C LEU A 19 1.23 -21.14 -12.24
N ALA A 20 0.13 -20.39 -12.31
CA ALA A 20 -0.15 -19.37 -11.31
C ALA A 20 -0.26 -20.12 -9.98
N VAL A 21 0.83 -20.11 -9.22
CA VAL A 21 0.79 -20.49 -7.81
C VAL A 21 -0.08 -19.43 -7.14
N THR A 22 -1.38 -19.67 -7.09
CA THR A 22 -2.27 -18.92 -6.22
C THR A 22 -2.13 -19.51 -4.83
N ASP A 23 -1.01 -19.21 -4.17
CA ASP A 23 -0.88 -19.44 -2.75
C ASP A 23 -2.05 -18.74 -2.06
N PRO A 24 -2.91 -19.41 -1.29
CA PRO A 24 -4.05 -18.75 -0.68
C PRO A 24 -3.54 -17.63 0.25
N ARG A 25 -3.86 -16.40 -0.15
CA ARG A 25 -3.35 -15.12 0.35
C ARG A 25 -3.96 -14.73 1.69
N TRP A 26 -3.74 -15.58 2.70
CA TRP A 26 -4.17 -15.31 4.06
C TRP A 26 -3.25 -14.27 4.70
N ILE A 27 -3.85 -13.23 5.27
CA ILE A 27 -3.15 -12.38 6.23
C ILE A 27 -3.05 -13.18 7.54
N ILE A 28 -1.85 -13.67 7.83
CA ILE A 28 -1.56 -14.34 9.09
C ILE A 28 -0.88 -13.32 10.01
N PRO A 29 -1.59 -12.80 11.02
CA PRO A 29 -0.96 -11.91 11.97
C PRO A 29 0.08 -12.68 12.77
N CYS A 30 1.18 -12.01 13.07
CA CYS A 30 2.26 -12.59 13.85
C CYS A 30 2.56 -11.64 15.01
N PHE A 31 2.43 -12.16 16.23
CA PHE A 31 2.50 -11.38 17.48
C PHE A 31 3.77 -11.65 18.30
N SER A 32 4.80 -12.18 17.65
CA SER A 32 6.12 -12.47 18.21
C SER A 32 7.16 -11.43 17.76
N GLU A 33 8.23 -11.27 18.52
CA GLU A 33 9.35 -10.39 18.13
C GLU A 33 10.10 -10.91 16.89
N ASN A 34 10.01 -12.23 16.63
CA ASN A 34 10.70 -12.89 15.51
C ASN A 34 9.87 -12.96 14.23
N CYS A 35 8.76 -12.22 14.16
CA CYS A 35 7.90 -12.22 12.99
C CYS A 35 8.61 -11.63 11.77
N THR A 36 8.40 -12.27 10.62
CA THR A 36 8.82 -11.70 9.34
C THR A 36 8.07 -10.40 9.12
N ARG A 37 8.82 -9.31 8.94
CA ARG A 37 8.24 -7.99 8.70
C ARG A 37 7.66 -7.95 7.30
N TRP A 38 6.53 -7.27 7.16
CA TRP A 38 6.00 -6.99 5.84
C TRP A 38 6.86 -5.94 5.14
N THR A 39 7.20 -6.23 3.89
CA THR A 39 8.01 -5.38 3.05
C THR A 39 7.23 -5.03 1.78
N ASP A 40 7.50 -3.86 1.24
CA ASP A 40 7.00 -3.45 -0.06
C ASP A 40 7.81 -4.09 -1.20
N THR A 41 7.44 -3.79 -2.44
CA THR A 41 8.10 -4.31 -3.64
C THR A 41 9.56 -3.88 -3.79
N ASN A 42 10.00 -2.84 -3.08
CA ASN A 42 11.41 -2.40 -3.06
C ASN A 42 12.22 -3.12 -1.97
N GLY A 43 11.56 -3.93 -1.13
CA GLY A 43 12.16 -4.60 0.02
C GLY A 43 12.21 -3.72 1.28
N ASP A 44 11.65 -2.52 1.22
CA ASP A 44 11.58 -1.63 2.37
C ASP A 44 10.45 -2.06 3.30
N ARG A 45 10.63 -1.85 4.61
CA ARG A 45 9.61 -2.18 5.59
C ARG A 45 8.37 -1.31 5.36
N ILE A 46 7.20 -1.93 5.37
CA ILE A 46 5.93 -1.20 5.36
C ILE A 46 5.75 -0.48 6.70
N GLU A 47 5.60 0.84 6.65
CA GLU A 47 5.35 1.72 7.80
C GLU A 47 4.02 2.45 7.54
N ALA A 48 2.92 1.83 7.95
CA ALA A 48 1.55 2.36 7.78
C ALA A 48 0.69 2.00 9.00
N HIS A 49 1.02 2.58 10.15
CA HIS A 49 0.36 2.30 11.43
C HIS A 49 -1.04 2.93 11.52
N GLY A 50 -1.88 2.46 12.44
CA GLY A 50 -3.21 3.06 12.65
C GLY A 50 -4.12 3.03 11.41
N ALA A 51 -3.88 2.03 10.55
CA ALA A 51 -4.26 2.04 9.15
C ALA A 51 -5.75 2.32 8.85
N GLY A 52 -5.98 2.89 7.68
CA GLY A 52 -7.25 2.87 6.95
C GLY A 52 -7.03 2.25 5.57
N MET A 53 -7.90 1.31 5.17
CA MET A 53 -7.82 0.66 3.86
C MET A 53 -9.00 1.06 2.99
N LEU A 54 -8.74 1.28 1.70
CA LEU A 54 -9.71 1.63 0.69
C LEU A 54 -9.56 0.69 -0.50
N LEU A 55 -10.66 0.10 -0.98
CA LEU A 55 -10.71 -0.57 -2.27
C LEU A 55 -11.31 0.40 -3.29
N HIS A 56 -10.56 0.71 -4.34
CA HIS A 56 -11.01 1.59 -5.43
C HIS A 56 -10.45 1.08 -6.76
N GLU A 57 -11.32 0.90 -7.76
CA GLU A 57 -10.97 0.37 -9.08
C GLU A 57 -10.10 -0.90 -9.02
N ASP A 58 -10.60 -1.92 -8.34
CA ASP A 58 -9.96 -3.24 -8.16
C ASP A 58 -8.57 -3.22 -7.52
N ARG A 59 -8.28 -2.17 -6.74
CA ARG A 59 -6.99 -1.99 -6.09
C ARG A 59 -7.17 -1.52 -4.65
N TRP A 60 -6.49 -2.22 -3.76
CA TRP A 60 -6.40 -1.87 -2.36
C TRP A 60 -5.38 -0.76 -2.19
N TYR A 61 -5.73 0.20 -1.36
CA TYR A 61 -4.88 1.26 -0.87
C TYR A 61 -4.81 1.17 0.65
N TRP A 62 -3.61 1.22 1.18
CA TRP A 62 -3.32 1.16 2.61
C TRP A 62 -2.69 2.48 3.03
N TYR A 63 -3.49 3.30 3.70
CA TYR A 63 -3.06 4.55 4.31
C TYR A 63 -2.74 4.31 5.78
N GLY A 64 -1.62 4.83 6.25
CA GLY A 64 -1.27 4.71 7.67
C GLY A 64 -0.20 5.71 8.08
N GLU A 65 -0.07 5.92 9.38
CA GLU A 65 0.97 6.76 9.94
C GLU A 65 2.35 6.21 9.54
N SER A 66 3.25 7.09 9.12
CA SER A 66 4.65 6.74 8.93
C SER A 66 5.29 6.35 10.27
N LYS A 67 6.55 5.88 10.21
CA LYS A 67 7.33 5.59 11.41
C LYS A 67 7.35 6.82 12.34
N LYS A 68 7.12 6.59 13.64
CA LYS A 68 7.29 7.64 14.65
C LYS A 68 8.77 8.00 14.79
N ILE A 69 9.06 9.29 14.77
CA ILE A 69 10.36 9.88 15.06
C ILE A 69 10.26 10.64 16.37
N PHE A 70 11.30 10.56 17.19
CA PHE A 70 11.37 11.34 18.42
C PHE A 70 11.88 12.74 18.09
N ASP A 71 11.00 13.72 18.23
CA ASP A 71 11.34 15.13 18.17
C ASP A 71 12.10 15.49 19.47
N GLN A 72 13.38 15.82 19.32
CA GLN A 72 14.24 16.14 20.46
C GLN A 72 13.91 17.49 21.10
N ASP A 73 13.48 18.46 20.29
CA ASP A 73 13.21 19.83 20.74
C ASP A 73 11.91 19.89 21.55
N HIS A 74 10.89 19.18 21.07
CA HIS A 74 9.57 19.15 21.70
C HIS A 74 9.37 17.95 22.64
N ARG A 75 10.34 17.02 22.70
CA ARG A 75 10.33 15.80 23.53
C ARG A 75 9.09 14.91 23.33
N VAL A 76 8.61 14.82 22.10
CA VAL A 76 7.42 14.04 21.73
C VAL A 76 7.71 13.10 20.58
N TRP A 77 6.95 12.01 20.50
CA TRP A 77 6.95 11.13 19.33
C TRP A 77 5.95 11.65 18.31
N SER A 78 6.43 12.00 17.11
CA SER A 78 5.58 12.45 16.00
C SER A 78 5.73 11.51 14.81
N SER A 79 4.67 11.41 14.00
CA SER A 79 4.77 10.83 12.66
C SER A 79 5.21 11.94 11.71
N GLU A 80 6.00 11.62 10.69
CA GLU A 80 6.30 12.58 9.62
C GLU A 80 5.09 12.82 8.71
N GLY A 81 4.15 11.87 8.69
CA GLY A 81 2.92 12.00 7.93
C GLY A 81 2.13 10.71 7.81
N ILE A 82 1.43 10.59 6.69
CA ILE A 82 0.66 9.44 6.26
C ILE A 82 1.33 8.85 5.02
N ASN A 83 1.74 7.60 5.11
CA ASN A 83 2.22 6.81 3.98
C ASN A 83 1.04 6.15 3.27
N CYS A 84 1.20 5.91 1.96
CA CYS A 84 0.26 5.14 1.16
C CYS A 84 0.97 3.98 0.45
N TYR A 85 0.33 2.81 0.46
CA TYR A 85 0.74 1.65 -0.32
C TYR A 85 -0.44 1.16 -1.15
N SER A 86 -0.20 0.50 -2.28
CA SER A 86 -1.27 -0.14 -3.04
C SER A 86 -0.95 -1.56 -3.49
N SER A 87 -1.98 -2.38 -3.64
CA SER A 87 -1.88 -3.74 -4.15
C SER A 87 -3.17 -4.13 -4.86
N THR A 88 -3.10 -4.98 -5.89
CA THR A 88 -4.29 -5.62 -6.48
C THR A 88 -4.86 -6.72 -5.58
N ASP A 89 -4.21 -6.99 -4.44
CA ASP A 89 -4.67 -7.96 -3.47
C ASP A 89 -4.34 -7.57 -2.04
N LEU A 90 -5.24 -7.93 -1.14
CA LEU A 90 -5.17 -7.53 0.25
C LEU A 90 -3.94 -8.10 0.97
N SER A 91 -3.39 -9.25 0.54
CA SER A 91 -2.16 -9.77 1.15
C SER A 91 -0.88 -9.22 0.52
N GLY A 92 -0.98 -8.30 -0.45
CA GLY A 92 0.14 -7.82 -1.26
C GLY A 92 0.34 -8.59 -2.57
N PRO A 93 1.45 -8.36 -3.28
CA PRO A 93 2.58 -7.49 -2.93
C PRO A 93 2.20 -6.01 -2.90
N TRP A 94 2.80 -5.25 -1.98
CA TRP A 94 2.49 -3.83 -1.77
C TRP A 94 3.49 -2.92 -2.46
N ILE A 95 3.00 -1.98 -3.27
CA ILE A 95 3.79 -0.93 -3.91
C ILE A 95 3.71 0.32 -3.04
N SER A 96 4.84 0.92 -2.69
CA SER A 96 4.89 2.19 -1.96
C SER A 96 4.60 3.38 -2.86
N HIS A 97 3.79 4.31 -2.37
CA HIS A 97 3.56 5.64 -2.97
C HIS A 97 4.18 6.77 -2.14
N GLY A 98 4.93 6.42 -1.08
CA GLY A 98 5.55 7.38 -0.17
C GLY A 98 4.56 8.10 0.76
N THR A 99 5.01 9.23 1.32
CA THR A 99 4.21 10.11 2.18
C THR A 99 3.23 10.91 1.32
N VAL A 100 1.93 10.71 1.50
CA VAL A 100 0.86 11.36 0.74
C VAL A 100 0.21 12.54 1.48
N LEU A 101 0.47 12.65 2.78
CA LEU A 101 0.09 13.80 3.60
C LEU A 101 1.14 13.98 4.69
N SER A 102 1.80 15.13 4.72
CA SER A 102 2.79 15.50 5.72
C SER A 102 2.26 16.62 6.63
N GLY A 103 3.00 16.92 7.70
CA GLY A 103 2.66 18.06 8.57
C GLY A 103 2.72 19.42 7.87
N GLU A 104 3.54 19.58 6.84
CA GLU A 104 3.67 20.81 6.06
C GLU A 104 2.50 21.05 5.09
N ASP A 105 1.80 19.99 4.69
CA ASP A 105 0.62 20.08 3.82
C ASP A 105 -0.62 20.62 4.56
N ILE A 106 -0.57 20.69 5.90
CA ILE A 106 -1.71 21.13 6.72
C ILE A 106 -1.83 22.65 6.66
N VAL A 107 -2.69 23.11 5.76
CA VAL A 107 -3.08 24.53 5.64
C VAL A 107 -4.25 24.83 6.56
N ARG A 108 -4.09 25.83 7.43
CA ARG A 108 -5.14 26.24 8.38
C ARG A 108 -6.13 27.19 7.70
N ALA A 109 -7.42 26.84 7.73
CA ALA A 109 -8.49 27.70 7.22
C ALA A 109 -8.96 28.80 8.22
N GLY A 110 -8.21 29.03 9.31
CA GLY A 110 -8.55 30.04 10.33
C GLY A 110 -7.96 29.72 11.71
N PRO A 111 -8.23 30.56 12.73
CA PRO A 111 -7.80 30.29 14.10
C PRO A 111 -8.59 29.11 14.69
N LEU A 112 -7.89 28.06 15.13
CA LEU A 112 -8.48 27.03 15.99
C LEU A 112 -8.57 27.56 17.42
N PRO A 113 -9.54 27.08 18.23
CA PRO A 113 -9.49 27.30 19.67
C PRO A 113 -8.24 26.63 20.25
N GLY A 114 -7.41 27.41 20.95
CA GLY A 114 -6.13 26.99 21.51
C GLY A 114 -4.94 27.28 20.58
N ASN A 115 -3.81 27.68 21.17
CA ASN A 115 -2.55 27.95 20.48
C ASN A 115 -1.88 26.67 19.93
N VAL A 116 -2.62 25.83 19.19
CA VAL A 116 -2.04 24.68 18.50
C VAL A 116 -1.16 25.23 17.39
N THR A 117 0.12 24.91 17.44
CA THR A 117 1.12 25.29 16.44
C THR A 117 1.85 24.02 15.99
N PRO A 118 2.43 23.98 14.77
CA PRO A 118 3.22 22.84 14.33
C PRO A 118 4.36 22.52 15.33
N PRO A 119 4.82 21.26 15.41
CA PRO A 119 4.37 20.13 14.59
C PRO A 119 3.00 19.57 15.02
N TYR A 120 2.25 19.05 14.05
CA TYR A 120 0.94 18.44 14.29
C TYR A 120 1.06 16.95 14.61
N ILE A 121 0.18 16.46 15.48
CA ILE A 121 -0.04 15.03 15.65
C ILE A 121 -1.05 14.59 14.58
N ILE A 122 -0.61 13.73 13.66
CA ILE A 122 -1.42 13.16 12.58
C ILE A 122 -1.56 11.66 12.87
N GLU A 123 -2.79 11.20 13.10
CA GLU A 123 -3.06 9.84 13.57
C GLU A 123 -4.28 9.22 12.89
N ARG A 124 -4.25 7.88 12.78
CA ARG A 124 -5.37 7.02 12.40
C ARG A 124 -6.08 7.42 11.11
N PRO A 125 -5.36 7.67 10.00
CA PRO A 125 -5.94 8.16 8.76
C PRO A 125 -7.07 7.25 8.26
N LYS A 126 -8.09 7.87 7.68
CA LYS A 126 -9.17 7.22 6.93
C LYS A 126 -9.36 8.02 5.65
N VAL A 127 -9.50 7.33 4.53
CA VAL A 127 -9.70 7.94 3.22
C VAL A 127 -10.94 7.33 2.59
N LEU A 128 -11.82 8.18 2.08
CA LEU A 128 -13.06 7.81 1.38
C LEU A 128 -13.14 8.53 0.04
N HIS A 129 -13.65 7.85 -0.98
CA HIS A 129 -13.94 8.47 -2.28
C HIS A 129 -15.33 9.10 -2.27
N ASN A 130 -15.41 10.39 -2.60
CA ASN A 130 -16.67 11.10 -2.80
C ASN A 130 -17.07 11.06 -4.28
N GLU A 131 -18.04 10.22 -4.61
CA GLU A 131 -18.50 10.02 -6.00
C GLU A 131 -19.04 11.29 -6.67
N ASN A 132 -19.60 12.24 -5.90
CA ASN A 132 -20.17 13.46 -6.47
C ASN A 132 -19.08 14.43 -6.97
N THR A 133 -17.91 14.43 -6.32
CA THR A 133 -16.82 15.37 -6.63
C THR A 133 -15.63 14.69 -7.28
N GLY A 134 -15.55 13.35 -7.23
CA GLY A 134 -14.36 12.57 -7.62
C GLY A 134 -13.18 12.75 -6.66
N ALA A 135 -13.38 13.39 -5.50
CA ALA A 135 -12.31 13.67 -4.56
C ALA A 135 -12.13 12.53 -3.54
N PHE A 136 -10.91 12.36 -3.07
CA PHE A 136 -10.59 11.52 -1.91
C PHE A 136 -10.46 12.41 -0.67
N VAL A 137 -11.18 12.05 0.40
CA VAL A 137 -11.28 12.80 1.66
C VAL A 137 -10.84 11.95 2.81
#